data_AF-A0AAW1J1N7-F1
#
_entry.id   AF-A0AAW1J1N7-F1
#
_cell.length_a   1.000
_cell.length_b   1.000
_cell.length_c   1.000
_cell.angle_alpha   90.00
_cell.angle_beta   90.00
_cell.angle_gamma   90.00
#
_symmetry.space_group_name_H-M   'P 1'
#
loop_
_entity.id
_entity.type
_entity.pdbx_description
1 polymer ?
#
loop_
_entity_poly.entity_id
_entity_poly.type
_entity_poly.pdbx_seq_one_letter_code
_entity_poly.pdbx_strand_id
1 'polypeptide(L)'
;MLTRDKNTVSRHKQVDNPFGQKSAIMKVFAVVFGALFSLACAQFPGGRILESPDAALCASRVIHERTPDGKGYMFSWREPSLRGVEEDWLGGRNYCRKRCMDLVSLETSVENEWIKQRIVKDKVKYIWTSGRLCDFKGCERADLQPISVNGWFWTAVLQKLAPTTDRRQNDWSSTGGISKPQPDNREAQQGGATENCLAVLNNFYKDGVNWHDVACHHRKPFVCEENEDLLKYIRYSNPHLKI
;
A
#
# COMPACT_ATOMS: atom_id res chain seq x y z
N MET A 1 1.53 35.79 -48.02
CA MET A 1 1.13 37.08 -47.43
C MET A 1 -0.39 37.10 -47.34
N LEU A 2 -0.91 37.14 -46.12
CA LEU A 2 -2.25 37.54 -45.67
C LEU A 2 -3.52 36.80 -46.17
N THR A 3 -4.21 36.29 -45.15
CA THR A 3 -5.56 35.72 -45.02
C THR A 3 -6.70 36.70 -45.34
N ARG A 4 -7.88 36.19 -45.79
CA ARG A 4 -9.15 36.11 -45.02
C ARG A 4 -10.42 36.08 -45.89
N ASP A 5 -11.31 35.16 -45.51
CA ASP A 5 -12.77 35.24 -45.30
C ASP A 5 -13.75 35.73 -46.39
N LYS A 6 -14.79 34.91 -46.63
CA LYS A 6 -16.24 35.13 -46.32
C LYS A 6 -17.09 34.20 -47.22
N ASN A 7 -17.91 33.26 -46.71
CA ASN A 7 -19.20 33.33 -46.00
C ASN A 7 -20.40 33.02 -46.93
N THR A 8 -21.40 32.31 -46.36
CA THR A 8 -22.86 32.33 -46.68
C THR A 8 -23.52 31.28 -47.61
N VAL A 9 -24.16 30.28 -46.96
CA VAL A 9 -25.54 29.72 -47.07
C VAL A 9 -26.32 29.75 -48.40
N SER A 10 -26.92 28.60 -48.75
CA SER A 10 -28.25 28.53 -49.39
C SER A 10 -29.01 27.22 -49.05
N ARG A 11 -30.30 27.36 -48.74
CA ARG A 11 -31.32 26.30 -48.56
C ARG A 11 -32.36 26.48 -49.67
N HIS A 12 -32.83 25.38 -50.29
CA HIS A 12 -34.26 25.08 -50.56
C HIS A 12 -34.44 23.90 -51.54
N LYS A 13 -35.19 22.86 -51.10
CA LYS A 13 -36.53 22.39 -51.59
C LYS A 13 -36.41 21.22 -52.58
N GLN A 14 -36.70 19.99 -52.17
CA GLN A 14 -38.03 19.32 -52.06
C GLN A 14 -38.66 19.03 -53.42
N VAL A 15 -38.77 17.74 -53.76
CA VAL A 15 -39.85 17.17 -54.60
C VAL A 15 -40.11 15.74 -54.11
N ASP A 16 -41.31 15.54 -53.57
CA ASP A 16 -41.91 14.24 -53.23
C ASP A 16 -42.48 13.57 -54.50
N ASN A 17 -42.66 12.23 -54.47
CA ASN A 17 -43.90 11.46 -54.77
C ASN A 17 -43.56 9.98 -55.21
N PRO A 18 -44.53 9.05 -55.34
CA PRO A 18 -44.96 8.09 -54.30
C PRO A 18 -44.94 6.61 -54.76
N PHE A 19 -45.53 5.72 -53.94
CA PHE A 19 -45.87 4.29 -54.15
C PHE A 19 -44.82 3.21 -53.82
N GLY A 20 -45.13 2.37 -52.82
CA GLY A 20 -44.40 1.13 -52.55
C GLY A 20 -44.63 0.53 -51.16
N GLN A 21 -45.85 0.10 -50.87
CA GLN A 21 -46.26 -0.64 -49.67
C GLN A 21 -45.58 -2.01 -49.57
N LYS A 22 -44.73 -2.30 -48.54
CA LYS A 22 -44.55 -3.65 -47.93
C LYS A 22 -44.05 -3.59 -46.47
N SER A 23 -44.92 -4.04 -45.58
CA SER A 23 -44.77 -4.79 -44.31
C SER A 23 -43.42 -4.87 -43.58
N ALA A 24 -43.50 -4.50 -42.28
CA ALA A 24 -42.82 -5.05 -41.08
C ALA A 24 -41.28 -5.19 -41.08
N ILE A 25 -40.61 -4.64 -40.05
CA ILE A 25 -39.97 -5.35 -38.91
C ILE A 25 -39.59 -4.24 -37.90
N MET A 26 -40.21 -4.27 -36.72
CA MET A 26 -39.82 -3.48 -35.55
C MET A 26 -38.48 -4.03 -35.02
N LYS A 27 -37.38 -3.29 -35.13
CA LYS A 27 -36.13 -3.59 -34.40
C LYS A 27 -35.90 -2.52 -33.34
N VAL A 28 -36.24 -2.89 -32.11
CA VAL A 28 -35.91 -2.16 -30.89
C VAL A 28 -34.38 -2.11 -30.77
N PHE A 29 -33.79 -0.93 -30.83
CA PHE A 29 -32.40 -0.71 -30.45
C PHE A 29 -32.33 -0.58 -28.92
N ALA A 30 -32.01 -1.67 -28.23
CA ALA A 30 -31.57 -1.60 -26.85
C ALA A 30 -30.09 -1.21 -26.83
N VAL A 31 -29.79 0.06 -26.56
CA VAL A 31 -28.43 0.53 -26.28
C VAL A 31 -28.09 0.09 -24.85
N VAL A 32 -27.35 -1.02 -24.72
CA VAL A 32 -26.76 -1.43 -23.45
C VAL A 32 -25.55 -0.54 -23.20
N PHE A 33 -25.70 0.46 -22.34
CA PHE A 33 -24.58 1.17 -21.73
C PHE A 33 -23.87 0.22 -20.77
N GLY A 34 -22.89 -0.53 -21.29
CA GLY A 34 -21.95 -1.29 -20.47
C GLY A 34 -20.92 -0.36 -19.86
N ALA A 35 -21.18 0.13 -18.65
CA ALA A 35 -20.17 0.77 -17.83
C ALA A 35 -19.15 -0.29 -17.38
N LEU A 36 -18.04 -0.41 -18.10
CA LEU A 36 -16.87 -1.15 -17.65
C LEU A 36 -16.15 -0.34 -16.56
N PHE A 37 -16.64 -0.45 -15.32
CA PHE A 37 -15.80 -0.17 -14.15
C PHE A 37 -14.82 -1.34 -14.00
N SER A 38 -13.68 -1.26 -14.68
CA SER A 38 -12.55 -2.13 -14.36
C SER A 38 -11.95 -1.65 -13.04
N LEU A 39 -12.44 -2.17 -11.91
CA LEU A 39 -11.67 -2.14 -10.68
C LEU A 39 -10.43 -2.99 -10.90
N ALA A 40 -9.29 -2.33 -11.10
CA ALA A 40 -7.99 -2.97 -11.01
C ALA A 40 -7.75 -3.32 -9.54
N CYS A 41 -8.29 -4.44 -9.08
CA CYS A 41 -7.91 -5.01 -7.80
C CYS A 41 -6.50 -5.58 -7.95
N ALA A 42 -5.53 -5.00 -7.25
CA ALA A 42 -4.31 -5.72 -6.92
C ALA A 42 -4.72 -6.89 -6.01
N GLN A 43 -4.96 -8.06 -6.60
CA GLN A 43 -5.33 -9.25 -5.84
C GLN A 43 -4.08 -9.82 -5.17
N PHE A 44 -4.09 -9.87 -3.85
CA PHE A 44 -3.09 -10.62 -3.10
C PHE A 44 -3.42 -12.13 -3.20
N PRO A 45 -2.42 -13.01 -2.97
CA PRO A 45 -2.65 -14.45 -2.96
C PRO A 45 -3.84 -14.83 -2.07
N GLY A 46 -4.72 -15.71 -2.56
CA GLY A 46 -5.91 -16.16 -1.82
C GLY A 46 -7.11 -15.21 -1.88
N GLY A 47 -7.15 -14.26 -2.84
CA GLY A 47 -8.31 -13.39 -3.05
C GLY A 47 -8.48 -12.29 -2.00
N ARG A 48 -7.49 -12.11 -1.14
CA ARG A 48 -7.47 -11.05 -0.12
C ARG A 48 -7.19 -9.69 -0.77
N ILE A 49 -7.77 -8.65 -0.21
CA ILE A 49 -7.64 -7.27 -0.68
C ILE A 49 -7.10 -6.37 0.43
N LEU A 50 -6.62 -5.18 0.03
CA LEU A 50 -6.25 -4.13 0.97
C LEU A 50 -7.53 -3.50 1.54
N GLU A 51 -7.69 -3.51 2.87
CA GLU A 51 -8.91 -3.04 3.52
C GLU A 51 -9.00 -1.51 3.56
N SER A 52 -10.23 -1.02 3.46
CA SER A 52 -10.60 0.38 3.71
C SER A 52 -10.70 0.66 5.22
N PRO A 53 -10.56 1.93 5.66
CA PRO A 53 -10.78 2.28 7.06
C PRO A 53 -12.25 2.05 7.46
N ASP A 54 -12.45 1.59 8.69
CA ASP A 54 -13.77 1.36 9.29
C ASP A 54 -14.03 2.46 10.31
N ALA A 55 -15.11 3.23 10.11
CA ALA A 55 -15.37 4.42 10.93
C ALA A 55 -15.46 4.11 12.43
N ALA A 56 -16.13 3.03 12.82
CA ALA A 56 -16.28 2.66 14.23
C ALA A 56 -14.94 2.25 14.83
N LEU A 57 -14.17 1.41 14.14
CA LEU A 57 -12.86 0.96 14.59
C LEU A 57 -11.84 2.09 14.63
N CYS A 58 -11.93 3.05 13.71
CA CYS A 58 -11.11 4.23 13.72
C CYS A 58 -11.38 5.12 14.94
N ALA A 59 -12.65 5.34 15.32
CA ALA A 59 -13.02 6.13 16.50
C ALA A 59 -12.61 5.44 17.81
N SER A 60 -12.62 4.11 17.85
CA SER A 60 -12.23 3.32 19.02
C SER A 60 -10.79 2.78 18.94
N ARG A 61 -9.93 3.35 18.08
CA ARG A 61 -8.56 2.86 17.90
C ARG A 61 -7.74 3.01 19.19
N VAL A 62 -6.93 2.00 19.47
CA VAL A 62 -6.01 2.02 20.63
C VAL A 62 -4.71 2.70 20.23
N ILE A 63 -4.23 3.61 21.07
CA ILE A 63 -2.94 4.28 20.93
C ILE A 63 -2.17 4.05 22.22
N HIS A 64 -1.05 3.34 22.12
CA HIS A 64 -0.21 3.02 23.26
C HIS A 64 0.78 4.15 23.57
N GLU A 65 1.35 4.77 22.54
CA GLU A 65 2.28 5.88 22.68
C GLU A 65 2.00 6.93 21.60
N ARG A 66 2.33 8.19 21.90
CA ARG A 66 2.37 9.27 20.93
C ARG A 66 3.78 9.85 20.88
N THR A 67 4.25 10.17 19.69
CA THR A 67 5.47 10.97 19.49
C THR A 67 5.20 12.44 19.85
N PRO A 68 6.24 13.27 20.08
CA PRO A 68 6.06 14.68 20.46
C PRO A 68 5.27 15.54 19.46
N ASP A 69 5.29 15.18 18.18
CA ASP A 69 4.49 15.79 17.10
C ASP A 69 3.02 15.32 17.11
N GLY A 70 2.65 14.43 18.04
CA GLY A 70 1.29 13.97 18.27
C GLY A 70 0.92 12.68 17.54
N LYS A 71 1.77 12.13 16.66
CA LYS A 71 1.46 10.91 15.90
C LYS A 71 1.33 9.70 16.84
N GLY A 72 0.25 8.94 16.74
CA GLY A 72 -0.05 7.80 17.61
C GLY A 72 0.42 6.45 17.05
N TYR A 73 0.85 5.58 17.96
CA TYR A 73 1.36 4.25 17.64
C TYR A 73 0.67 3.18 18.49
N MET A 74 0.43 2.03 17.88
CA MET A 74 -0.10 0.83 18.51
C MET A 74 0.83 -0.35 18.25
N PHE A 75 1.45 -0.85 19.32
CA PHE A 75 2.24 -2.08 19.33
C PHE A 75 1.35 -3.32 19.53
N SER A 76 1.30 -4.24 18.56
CA SER A 76 0.39 -5.40 18.61
C SER A 76 0.63 -6.29 19.83
N TRP A 77 1.87 -6.41 20.29
CA TRP A 77 2.23 -7.23 21.46
C TRP A 77 1.82 -6.61 22.80
N ARG A 78 1.47 -5.32 22.82
CA ARG A 78 0.98 -4.63 24.02
C ARG A 78 -0.55 -4.60 24.11
N GLU A 79 -1.24 -4.77 22.98
CA GLU A 79 -2.69 -4.81 22.92
C GLU A 79 -3.19 -6.15 23.50
N PRO A 80 -3.98 -6.15 24.60
CA PRO A 80 -4.45 -7.38 25.23
C PRO A 80 -5.17 -8.33 24.28
N SER A 81 -5.97 -7.79 23.35
CA SER A 81 -6.70 -8.60 22.36
C SER A 81 -5.82 -9.22 21.26
N LEU A 82 -4.56 -8.80 21.15
CA LEU A 82 -3.59 -9.29 20.16
C LEU A 82 -2.41 -10.05 20.80
N ARG A 83 -2.51 -10.40 22.08
CA ARG A 83 -1.42 -11.12 22.76
C ARG A 83 -1.13 -12.46 22.07
N GLY A 84 0.10 -12.62 21.58
CA GLY A 84 0.53 -13.81 20.85
C GLY A 84 0.01 -13.91 19.42
N VAL A 85 -0.74 -12.91 18.94
CA VAL A 85 -1.19 -12.87 17.55
C VAL A 85 -0.05 -12.38 16.68
N GLU A 86 0.27 -13.18 15.68
CA GLU A 86 1.17 -12.86 14.59
C GLU A 86 0.39 -12.92 13.27
N GLU A 87 0.59 -11.96 12.38
CA GLU A 87 -0.08 -11.88 11.08
C GLU A 87 0.93 -11.87 9.94
N ASP A 88 0.50 -12.31 8.76
CA ASP A 88 1.24 -11.99 7.54
C ASP A 88 1.20 -10.49 7.24
N TRP A 89 2.02 -10.04 6.28
CA TRP A 89 2.20 -8.61 6.04
C TRP A 89 0.88 -7.90 5.70
N LEU A 90 0.07 -8.50 4.82
CA LEU A 90 -1.22 -7.92 4.44
C LEU A 90 -2.21 -7.94 5.62
N GLY A 91 -2.18 -8.99 6.45
CA GLY A 91 -3.06 -9.14 7.62
C GLY A 91 -2.79 -8.05 8.64
N GLY A 92 -1.52 -7.85 9.01
CA GLY A 92 -1.11 -6.76 9.89
C GLY A 92 -1.48 -5.40 9.31
N ARG A 93 -1.26 -5.21 8.01
CA ARG A 93 -1.63 -3.96 7.31
C ARG A 93 -3.13 -3.69 7.34
N ASN A 94 -3.95 -4.67 7.02
CA ASN A 94 -5.40 -4.56 7.04
C ASN A 94 -5.94 -4.28 8.45
N TYR A 95 -5.35 -4.91 9.47
CA TYR A 95 -5.70 -4.63 10.87
C TYR A 95 -5.52 -3.14 11.20
N CYS A 96 -4.37 -2.57 10.83
CA CYS A 96 -4.06 -1.16 11.07
C CYS A 96 -4.98 -0.23 10.27
N ARG A 97 -5.15 -0.50 8.97
CA ARG A 97 -5.95 0.31 8.05
C ARG A 97 -7.39 0.48 8.47
N LYS A 98 -8.02 -0.60 8.92
CA LYS A 98 -9.38 -0.55 9.48
C LYS A 98 -9.51 0.41 10.67
N ARG A 99 -8.41 0.76 11.33
CA ARG A 99 -8.36 1.65 12.51
C ARG A 99 -7.79 3.03 12.19
N CYS A 100 -7.75 3.44 10.93
CA CYS A 100 -7.19 4.73 10.48
C CYS A 100 -5.70 4.88 10.87
N MET A 101 -5.04 3.75 10.96
CA MET A 101 -3.61 3.61 11.07
C MET A 101 -3.12 2.88 9.81
N ASP A 102 -1.83 2.71 9.61
CA ASP A 102 -1.29 1.73 8.67
C ASP A 102 -0.11 1.04 9.37
N LEU A 103 0.58 0.09 8.73
CA LEU A 103 1.84 -0.39 9.30
C LEU A 103 2.82 0.78 9.43
N VAL A 104 3.68 0.73 10.46
CA VAL A 104 4.66 1.80 10.70
C VAL A 104 5.60 1.99 9.51
N SER A 105 5.90 3.24 9.18
CA SER A 105 6.93 3.63 8.21
C SER A 105 8.11 4.21 8.98
N LEU A 106 9.32 3.71 8.78
CA LEU A 106 10.49 4.19 9.53
C LEU A 106 11.19 5.28 8.70
N GLU A 107 10.56 6.45 8.66
CA GLU A 107 10.91 7.53 7.74
C GLU A 107 12.18 8.28 8.17
N THR A 108 12.47 8.28 9.47
CA THR A 108 13.63 8.96 10.05
C THR A 108 14.47 8.03 10.93
N SER A 109 15.76 8.34 11.09
CA SER A 109 16.64 7.59 12.01
C SER A 109 16.15 7.68 13.46
N VAL A 110 15.60 8.82 13.88
CA VAL A 110 15.04 9.01 15.23
C VAL A 110 13.87 8.07 15.47
N GLU A 111 12.94 7.98 14.53
CA GLU A 111 11.80 7.08 14.59
C GLU A 111 12.22 5.61 14.55
N ASN A 112 13.15 5.26 13.65
CA ASN A 112 13.71 3.92 13.55
C ASN A 112 14.28 3.45 14.90
N GLU A 113 15.17 4.26 15.50
CA GLU A 113 15.76 3.94 16.80
C GLU A 113 14.71 3.93 17.93
N TRP A 114 13.72 4.83 17.86
CA TRP A 114 12.63 4.86 18.82
C TRP A 114 11.82 3.54 18.79
N ILE A 115 11.47 3.01 17.61
CA ILE A 115 10.81 1.72 17.45
C ILE A 115 11.72 0.57 17.92
N LYS A 116 13.00 0.56 17.52
CA LYS A 116 13.98 -0.45 17.94
C LYS A 116 14.11 -0.56 19.45
N GLN A 117 14.11 0.56 20.16
CA GLN A 117 14.12 0.58 21.62
C GLN A 117 12.92 -0.14 22.24
N ARG A 118 11.70 0.01 21.68
CA ARG A 118 10.51 -0.73 22.16
C ARG A 118 10.64 -2.22 21.88
N ILE A 119 11.10 -2.58 20.68
CA ILE A 119 11.32 -3.97 20.28
C ILE A 119 12.30 -4.66 21.25
N VAL A 120 13.43 -4.01 21.56
CA VAL A 120 14.45 -4.54 22.49
C VAL A 120 13.90 -4.60 23.92
N LYS A 121 13.32 -3.50 24.42
CA LYS A 121 12.79 -3.41 25.79
C LYS A 121 11.74 -4.48 26.07
N ASP A 122 10.85 -4.70 25.12
CA ASP A 122 9.73 -5.64 25.27
C ASP A 122 10.09 -7.05 24.78
N LYS A 123 11.35 -7.29 24.39
CA LYS A 123 11.88 -8.59 23.94
C LYS A 123 11.10 -9.17 22.75
N VAL A 124 10.67 -8.30 21.83
CA VAL A 124 9.99 -8.69 20.60
C VAL A 124 11.02 -9.17 19.59
N LYS A 125 10.80 -10.35 19.02
CA LYS A 125 11.78 -11.00 18.14
C LYS A 125 11.88 -10.35 16.76
N TYR A 126 10.77 -9.84 16.26
CA TYR A 126 10.67 -9.18 14.97
C TYR A 126 9.32 -8.48 14.85
N ILE A 127 9.21 -7.53 13.93
CA ILE A 127 7.93 -6.90 13.58
C ILE A 127 7.79 -6.72 12.06
N TRP A 128 6.56 -6.65 11.58
CA TRP A 128 6.26 -6.05 10.28
C TRP A 128 6.30 -4.52 10.32
N THR A 129 6.74 -3.94 9.22
CA THR A 129 6.63 -2.50 8.88
C THR A 129 5.86 -2.35 7.56
N SER A 130 5.60 -1.12 7.12
CA SER A 130 4.91 -0.84 5.85
C SER A 130 5.79 -1.02 4.61
N GLY A 131 7.07 -1.35 4.78
CA GLY A 131 8.02 -1.42 3.67
C GLY A 131 7.72 -2.59 2.74
N ARG A 132 7.70 -2.30 1.43
CA ARG A 132 7.36 -3.27 0.38
C ARG A 132 8.21 -3.01 -0.86
N LEU A 133 8.63 -4.07 -1.51
CA LEU A 133 9.21 -4.01 -2.84
C LEU A 133 8.12 -3.78 -3.90
N CYS A 134 8.35 -2.91 -4.87
CA CYS A 134 7.44 -2.70 -5.99
C CYS A 134 7.55 -3.88 -6.98
N ASP A 135 6.77 -4.94 -6.74
CA ASP A 135 6.72 -6.19 -7.53
C ASP A 135 5.34 -6.42 -8.18
N PHE A 136 4.54 -5.37 -8.32
CA PHE A 136 3.21 -5.39 -8.92
C PHE A 136 3.16 -4.60 -10.23
N LYS A 137 2.05 -4.72 -10.96
CA LYS A 137 1.84 -4.01 -12.22
C LYS A 137 1.99 -2.49 -12.03
N GLY A 138 2.78 -1.84 -12.86
CA GLY A 138 3.08 -0.40 -12.78
C GLY A 138 4.46 -0.10 -12.17
N CYS A 139 5.19 -1.12 -11.71
CA CYS A 139 6.55 -0.99 -11.19
C CYS A 139 7.64 -1.00 -12.29
N GLU A 140 7.26 -1.05 -13.57
CA GLU A 140 8.17 -1.05 -14.73
C GLU A 140 8.78 0.32 -15.01
N ARG A 141 8.55 1.32 -14.14
CA ARG A 141 9.08 2.67 -14.26
C ARG A 141 10.61 2.69 -14.19
N ALA A 142 11.24 3.51 -15.03
CA ALA A 142 12.70 3.63 -15.13
C ALA A 142 13.35 4.03 -13.80
N ASP A 143 12.71 4.88 -13.00
CA ASP A 143 13.26 5.33 -11.72
C ASP A 143 13.27 4.24 -10.64
N LEU A 144 12.49 3.17 -10.81
CA LEU A 144 12.44 2.02 -9.90
C LEU A 144 13.45 0.93 -10.29
N GLN A 145 14.16 1.06 -11.42
CA GLN A 145 15.08 0.03 -11.89
C GLN A 145 16.52 0.24 -11.38
N PRO A 146 17.25 -0.84 -11.02
CA PRO A 146 16.75 -2.20 -10.85
C PRO A 146 15.85 -2.29 -9.61
N ILE A 147 14.73 -3.03 -9.71
CA ILE A 147 13.70 -3.11 -8.65
C ILE A 147 14.29 -3.47 -7.29
N SER A 148 15.20 -4.44 -7.24
CA SER A 148 15.85 -4.87 -5.99
C SER A 148 16.65 -3.78 -5.26
N VAL A 149 17.02 -2.69 -5.97
CA VAL A 149 17.77 -1.57 -5.41
C VAL A 149 16.89 -0.34 -5.19
N ASN A 150 16.10 0.03 -6.21
CA ASN A 150 15.36 1.29 -6.25
C ASN A 150 13.85 1.12 -6.04
N GLY A 151 13.35 -0.11 -5.92
CA GLY A 151 11.92 -0.41 -5.89
C GLY A 151 11.29 -0.47 -4.50
N TRP A 152 12.04 -0.23 -3.42
CA TRP A 152 11.49 -0.26 -2.06
C TRP A 152 10.78 1.05 -1.70
N PHE A 153 9.65 0.95 -1.01
CA PHE A 153 8.88 2.12 -0.56
C PHE A 153 8.06 1.81 0.70
N TRP A 154 7.78 2.85 1.48
CA TRP A 154 6.84 2.82 2.60
C TRP A 154 5.41 2.90 2.05
N THR A 155 4.68 1.79 2.05
CA THR A 155 3.35 1.71 1.43
C THR A 155 2.28 2.52 2.15
N ALA A 156 2.48 2.84 3.43
CA ALA A 156 1.54 3.62 4.24
C ALA A 156 1.50 5.10 3.83
N VAL A 157 2.65 5.66 3.44
CA VAL A 157 2.82 7.08 3.08
C VAL A 157 3.23 7.29 1.61
N LEU A 158 3.33 6.20 0.84
CA LEU A 158 3.73 6.18 -0.57
C LEU A 158 5.10 6.83 -0.84
N GLN A 159 6.00 6.73 0.14
CA GLN A 159 7.34 7.30 0.05
C GLN A 159 8.36 6.26 -0.39
N LYS A 160 9.08 6.56 -1.47
CA LYS A 160 10.20 5.75 -1.95
C LYS A 160 11.35 5.75 -0.93
N LEU A 161 11.92 4.57 -0.65
CA LEU A 161 13.14 4.46 0.14
C LEU A 161 14.35 4.88 -0.71
N ALA A 162 15.41 5.33 -0.04
CA ALA A 162 16.71 5.49 -0.68
C ALA A 162 17.16 4.14 -1.30
N PRO A 163 18.00 4.17 -2.34
CA PRO A 163 18.57 2.95 -2.92
C PRO A 163 19.12 2.03 -1.82
N THR A 164 18.89 0.73 -1.92
CA THR A 164 19.37 -0.23 -0.90
C THR A 164 20.90 -0.23 -0.74
N THR A 165 21.62 0.28 -1.74
CA THR A 165 23.07 0.49 -1.71
C THR A 165 23.52 1.71 -0.90
N ASP A 166 22.65 2.69 -0.60
CA ASP A 166 22.99 3.86 0.22
C ASP A 166 22.75 3.61 1.71
N ARG A 167 23.76 3.08 2.39
CA ARG A 167 23.71 2.74 3.83
C ARG A 167 23.68 3.95 4.78
N ARG A 168 23.71 5.18 4.27
CA ARG A 168 23.67 6.40 5.12
C ARG A 168 22.24 6.82 5.45
N GLN A 169 21.26 6.31 4.72
CA GLN A 169 19.86 6.74 4.76
C GLN A 169 18.89 5.55 4.96
N ASN A 170 19.41 4.38 5.36
CA ASN A 170 18.61 3.20 5.67
C ASN A 170 19.26 2.36 6.77
N ASP A 171 18.49 1.45 7.36
CA ASP A 171 18.93 0.55 8.43
C ASP A 171 18.88 -0.93 8.00
N TRP A 172 19.06 -1.19 6.71
CA TRP A 172 19.23 -2.55 6.18
C TRP A 172 20.45 -3.22 6.80
N SER A 173 20.29 -4.46 7.27
CA SER A 173 21.39 -5.19 7.89
C SER A 173 22.57 -5.38 6.93
N SER A 174 23.79 -5.25 7.45
CA SER A 174 25.03 -5.51 6.70
C SER A 174 25.30 -7.00 6.50
N THR A 175 24.51 -7.87 7.13
CA THR A 175 24.60 -9.33 7.04
C THR A 175 23.20 -9.95 7.19
N GLY A 176 23.11 -11.28 7.23
CA GLY A 176 21.84 -11.99 7.35
C GLY A 176 22.06 -13.50 7.41
N GLY A 177 21.01 -14.28 7.13
CA GLY A 177 21.03 -15.73 7.28
C GLY A 177 21.99 -16.49 6.36
N ILE A 178 22.54 -15.84 5.33
CA ILE A 178 23.59 -16.38 4.44
C ILE A 178 24.84 -15.49 4.43
N SER A 179 25.05 -14.70 5.48
CA SER A 179 26.18 -13.78 5.62
C SER A 179 26.29 -12.76 4.48
N LYS A 180 25.16 -12.33 3.92
CA LYS A 180 25.07 -11.30 2.87
C LYS A 180 24.31 -10.07 3.38
N PRO A 181 24.65 -8.85 2.92
CA PRO A 181 23.89 -7.65 3.22
C PRO A 181 22.45 -7.72 2.71
N GLN A 182 21.52 -7.15 3.47
CA GLN A 182 20.11 -7.06 3.11
C GLN A 182 19.84 -5.85 2.18
N PRO A 183 18.77 -5.89 1.37
CA PRO A 183 17.91 -7.04 1.12
C PRO A 183 18.60 -8.08 0.25
N ASP A 184 18.54 -9.37 0.63
CA ASP A 184 19.29 -10.44 -0.04
C ASP A 184 18.43 -11.41 -0.84
N ASN A 185 17.10 -11.41 -0.66
CA ASN A 185 16.16 -12.34 -1.28
C ASN A 185 16.63 -13.81 -1.19
N ARG A 186 17.14 -14.19 -0.01
CA ARG A 186 17.64 -15.52 0.30
C ARG A 186 16.59 -16.60 0.11
N GLU A 187 15.35 -16.42 0.57
CA GLU A 187 14.35 -17.49 0.51
C GLU A 187 14.09 -17.93 -0.95
N ALA A 188 14.01 -16.98 -1.88
CA ALA A 188 13.88 -17.28 -3.31
C ALA A 188 15.12 -17.99 -3.88
N GLN A 189 16.33 -17.61 -3.47
CA GLN A 189 17.56 -18.31 -3.87
C GLN A 189 17.58 -19.78 -3.42
N GLN A 190 16.80 -20.12 -2.39
CA GLN A 190 16.68 -21.47 -1.83
C GLN A 190 15.44 -22.22 -2.34
N GLY A 191 14.75 -21.67 -3.36
CA GLY A 191 13.57 -22.28 -3.97
C GLY A 191 12.25 -21.97 -3.25
N GLY A 192 12.25 -21.05 -2.28
CA GLY A 192 11.05 -20.57 -1.60
C GLY A 192 10.47 -19.29 -2.20
N ALA A 193 9.69 -18.56 -1.41
CA ALA A 193 9.04 -17.33 -1.87
C ALA A 193 10.00 -16.14 -1.95
N THR A 194 9.63 -15.14 -2.74
CA THR A 194 10.38 -13.87 -2.83
C THR A 194 10.21 -13.03 -1.56
N GLU A 195 11.32 -12.48 -1.08
CA GLU A 195 11.39 -11.66 0.14
C GLU A 195 11.08 -10.21 -0.19
N ASN A 196 9.79 -9.94 -0.27
CA ASN A 196 9.27 -8.74 -0.91
C ASN A 196 8.68 -7.74 0.10
N CYS A 197 8.76 -8.05 1.41
CA CYS A 197 8.26 -7.24 2.52
C CYS A 197 9.38 -6.92 3.53
N LEU A 198 9.35 -5.72 4.11
CA LEU A 198 10.37 -5.25 5.06
C LEU A 198 9.94 -5.54 6.49
N ALA A 199 10.78 -6.25 7.22
CA ALA A 199 10.64 -6.48 8.66
C ALA A 199 11.82 -5.87 9.42
N VAL A 200 11.59 -5.49 10.68
CA VAL A 200 12.68 -5.25 11.63
C VAL A 200 12.90 -6.54 12.41
N LEU A 201 14.11 -7.09 12.37
CA LEU A 201 14.47 -8.30 13.13
C LEU A 201 15.34 -7.91 14.33
N ASN A 202 15.01 -8.44 15.51
CA ASN A 202 15.76 -8.17 16.74
C ASN A 202 16.84 -9.23 16.94
N ASN A 203 18.03 -8.95 16.43
CA ASN A 203 19.24 -9.76 16.60
C ASN A 203 19.04 -11.22 16.17
N PHE A 204 18.16 -11.46 15.20
CA PHE A 204 17.76 -12.79 14.77
C PHE A 204 18.94 -13.55 14.12
N TYR A 205 19.80 -12.84 13.38
CA TYR A 205 20.99 -13.38 12.74
C TYR A 205 22.30 -12.96 13.43
N LYS A 206 22.22 -12.51 14.70
CA LYS A 206 23.35 -11.99 15.48
C LYS A 206 23.98 -10.72 14.88
N ASP A 207 23.15 -9.88 14.29
CA ASP A 207 23.52 -8.71 13.50
C ASP A 207 22.97 -7.40 14.06
N GLY A 208 22.39 -7.43 15.27
CA GLY A 208 21.72 -6.28 15.87
C GLY A 208 20.26 -6.17 15.47
N VAL A 209 19.66 -4.99 15.64
CA VAL A 209 18.24 -4.77 15.33
C VAL A 209 18.13 -3.99 14.04
N ASN A 210 17.92 -4.65 12.91
CA ASN A 210 18.02 -4.00 11.59
C ASN A 210 16.86 -4.42 10.68
N TRP A 211 16.76 -3.78 9.53
CA TRP A 211 15.81 -4.12 8.48
C TRP A 211 16.28 -5.34 7.68
N HIS A 212 15.34 -6.24 7.42
CA HIS A 212 15.50 -7.41 6.56
C HIS A 212 14.34 -7.50 5.59
N ASP A 213 14.62 -7.97 4.39
CA ASP A 213 13.58 -8.44 3.51
C ASP A 213 13.15 -9.83 3.95
N VAL A 214 11.83 -10.06 3.93
CA VAL A 214 11.23 -11.32 4.37
C VAL A 214 10.06 -11.63 3.45
N ALA A 215 9.82 -12.92 3.18
CA ALA A 215 8.67 -13.32 2.39
C ALA A 215 7.37 -12.90 3.10
N CYS A 216 6.47 -12.25 2.38
CA CYS A 216 5.33 -11.54 2.95
C CYS A 216 4.32 -12.45 3.68
N HIS A 217 4.38 -13.76 3.47
CA HIS A 217 3.49 -14.74 4.08
C HIS A 217 3.93 -15.14 5.51
N HIS A 218 5.16 -14.84 5.91
CA HIS A 218 5.62 -15.10 7.28
C HIS A 218 4.78 -14.33 8.29
N ARG A 219 4.50 -14.94 9.44
CA ARG A 219 3.68 -14.30 10.47
C ARG A 219 4.57 -13.57 11.48
N LYS A 220 4.20 -12.34 11.82
CA LYS A 220 4.91 -11.49 12.80
C LYS A 220 3.94 -10.63 13.60
N PRO A 221 4.33 -10.19 14.82
CA PRO A 221 3.76 -8.99 15.42
C PRO A 221 3.97 -7.79 14.51
N PHE A 222 3.23 -6.72 14.74
CA PHE A 222 3.26 -5.54 13.90
C PHE A 222 3.07 -4.27 14.72
N VAL A 223 3.48 -3.15 14.16
CA VAL A 223 3.23 -1.82 14.73
C VAL A 223 2.32 -1.08 13.78
N CYS A 224 1.21 -0.58 14.31
CA CYS A 224 0.37 0.37 13.61
C CYS A 224 0.79 1.80 13.96
N GLU A 225 0.72 2.67 12.97
CA GLU A 225 1.01 4.10 13.06
C GLU A 225 -0.17 4.89 12.50
N GLU A 226 -0.61 5.95 13.18
CA GLU A 226 -1.71 6.80 12.70
C GLU A 226 -1.43 7.33 11.28
N ASN A 227 -2.44 7.22 10.42
CA ASN A 227 -2.35 7.62 9.03
C ASN A 227 -3.30 8.78 8.76
N GLU A 228 -2.74 9.96 8.48
CA GLU A 228 -3.51 11.19 8.29
C GLU A 228 -4.47 11.12 7.11
N ASP A 229 -4.13 10.41 6.03
CA ASP A 229 -5.00 10.32 4.87
C ASP A 229 -6.23 9.44 5.14
N LEU A 230 -6.05 8.35 5.90
CA LEU A 230 -7.17 7.52 6.36
C LEU A 230 -8.06 8.28 7.37
N LEU A 231 -7.45 9.01 8.29
CA LEU A 231 -8.17 9.86 9.24
C LEU A 231 -8.98 10.95 8.52
N LYS A 232 -8.37 11.66 7.55
CA LYS A 232 -9.05 12.67 6.72
C LYS A 232 -10.22 12.06 5.95
N TYR A 233 -10.02 10.88 5.35
CA TYR A 233 -11.08 10.18 4.63
C TYR A 233 -12.27 9.86 5.54
N ILE A 234 -12.04 9.34 6.75
CA ILE A 234 -13.13 9.05 7.70
C ILE A 234 -13.80 10.33 8.20
N ARG A 235 -13.05 11.38 8.54
CA ARG A 235 -13.60 12.68 8.94
C ARG A 235 -14.50 13.28 7.86
N TYR A 236 -14.09 13.18 6.61
CA TYR A 236 -14.86 13.66 5.47
C TYR A 236 -16.14 12.84 5.24
N SER A 237 -16.05 11.52 5.29
CA SER A 237 -17.17 10.61 5.03
C SER A 237 -18.12 10.44 6.22
N ASN A 238 -17.68 10.78 7.43
CA ASN A 238 -18.44 10.63 8.69
C ASN A 238 -18.33 11.92 9.53
N PRO A 239 -18.92 13.05 9.09
CA PRO A 239 -18.70 14.37 9.71
C PRO A 239 -19.21 14.49 11.15
N HIS A 240 -20.10 13.59 11.58
CA HIS A 240 -20.64 13.56 12.95
C HIS A 240 -19.80 12.71 13.90
N LEU A 241 -18.85 11.92 13.37
CA LEU A 241 -18.00 11.05 14.16
C LEU A 241 -16.81 11.86 14.71
N LYS A 242 -16.60 11.79 16.03
CA LYS A 242 -15.45 12.42 16.69
C LYS A 242 -14.24 11.48 16.63
N ILE A 243 -13.16 11.91 15.97
CA ILE A 243 -11.98 11.07 15.67
C ILE A 243 -10.66 11.84 15.61
#